data_AF-A0A9D2IWZ4-F1
#
_entry.id   AF-A0A9D2IWZ4-F1
#
_cell.length_a   1.000
_cell.length_b   1.000
_cell.length_c   1.000
_cell.angle_alpha   90.00
_cell.angle_beta   90.00
_cell.angle_gamma   90.00
#
_symmetry.space_group_name_H-M   'P 1'
#
loop_
_entity.id
_entity.type
_entity.pdbx_description
1 polymer ?
#
loop_
_entity_poly.entity_id
_entity_poly.type
_entity_poly.pdbx_seq_one_letter_code
_entity_poly.pdbx_strand_id
1 'polypeptide(L)'
;MGVAVSLSRLIYLTSYRHDLEFRIQLINQARMGLLNFVNDLMNVGTDMDPDSPEVKQMEQRKQRLQLIDKQLDQELQQYQAKLETTTAEIQKVKQDMQTNIQMSYGGG
;
A
#
# COMPACT_ATOMS: atom_id res chain seq x y z
N MET A 1 9.70 -15.91 -26.53
CA MET A 1 9.01 -16.72 -25.51
C MET A 1 7.57 -16.91 -25.95
N GLY A 2 7.04 -18.13 -25.93
CA GLY A 2 5.71 -18.42 -26.48
C GLY A 2 4.58 -17.69 -25.75
N VAL A 3 3.48 -17.42 -26.47
CA VAL A 3 2.28 -16.70 -25.98
C VAL A 3 1.75 -17.27 -24.65
N ALA A 4 1.81 -18.60 -24.47
CA ALA A 4 1.37 -19.27 -23.26
C ALA A 4 2.17 -18.87 -22.00
N VAL A 5 3.49 -18.69 -22.12
CA VAL A 5 4.36 -18.27 -21.02
C VAL A 5 4.13 -16.80 -20.67
N SER A 6 3.90 -15.96 -21.68
CA SER A 6 3.55 -14.55 -21.44
C SER A 6 2.17 -14.40 -20.78
N LEU A 7 1.22 -15.26 -21.15
CA LEU A 7 -0.11 -15.29 -20.53
C LEU A 7 -0.04 -15.71 -19.06
N SER A 8 0.72 -16.77 -18.72
CA SER A 8 0.86 -17.19 -17.32
C SER A 8 1.53 -16.12 -16.46
N ARG A 9 2.56 -15.45 -16.99
CA ARG A 9 3.19 -14.30 -16.32
C ARG A 9 2.20 -13.15 -16.14
N LEU A 10 1.39 -12.84 -17.14
CA LEU A 10 0.38 -11.78 -17.05
C LEU A 10 -0.66 -12.06 -15.95
N ILE A 11 -1.14 -13.30 -15.85
CA ILE A 11 -2.08 -13.72 -14.80
C ILE A 11 -1.44 -13.56 -13.42
N TYR A 12 -0.21 -14.05 -13.25
CA TYR A 12 0.53 -13.92 -12.00
C TYR A 12 0.72 -12.46 -11.58
N LEU A 13 1.24 -11.61 -12.48
CA LEU A 13 1.47 -10.20 -12.19
C LEU A 13 0.15 -9.46 -11.87
N THR A 14 -0.93 -9.81 -12.56
CA THR A 14 -2.25 -9.22 -12.31
C THR A 14 -2.78 -9.60 -10.91
N SER A 15 -2.64 -10.86 -10.51
CA SER A 15 -2.98 -11.29 -9.15
C SER A 15 -2.13 -10.56 -8.10
N TYR A 16 -0.82 -10.49 -8.34
CA TYR A 16 0.10 -9.80 -7.43
C TYR A 16 -0.23 -8.31 -7.30
N ARG A 17 -0.61 -7.65 -8.40
CA ARG A 17 -1.11 -6.26 -8.39
C ARG A 17 -2.33 -6.11 -7.46
N HIS A 18 -3.28 -7.02 -7.54
CA HIS A 18 -4.47 -6.99 -6.67
C HIS A 18 -4.12 -7.19 -5.19
N ASP A 19 -3.18 -8.08 -4.88
CA ASP A 19 -2.70 -8.26 -3.51
C ASP A 19 -2.03 -6.98 -2.97
N LEU A 20 -1.26 -6.28 -3.81
CA LEU A 20 -0.65 -4.99 -3.46
C LEU A 20 -1.72 -3.91 -3.21
N GLU A 21 -2.71 -3.79 -4.11
CA GLU A 21 -3.84 -2.86 -3.95
C GLU A 21 -4.60 -3.12 -2.64
N PHE A 22 -4.84 -4.40 -2.32
CA PHE A 22 -5.50 -4.79 -1.07
C PHE A 22 -4.67 -4.43 0.17
N ARG A 23 -3.36 -4.68 0.16
CA ARG A 23 -2.46 -4.28 1.27
C ARG A 23 -2.45 -2.77 1.48
N ILE A 24 -2.40 -1.99 0.41
CA ILE A 24 -2.48 -0.53 0.46
C ILE A 24 -3.79 -0.09 1.12
N GLN A 25 -4.92 -0.69 0.76
CA GLN A 25 -6.23 -0.38 1.37
C GLN A 25 -6.24 -0.69 2.87
N LEU A 26 -5.69 -1.83 3.29
CA LEU A 26 -5.61 -2.19 4.71
C LEU A 26 -4.76 -1.19 5.51
N ILE A 27 -3.61 -0.77 4.97
CA ILE A 27 -2.77 0.23 5.63
C ILE A 27 -3.52 1.55 5.78
N ASN A 28 -4.21 2.01 4.73
CA ASN A 28 -5.01 3.23 4.81
C ASN A 28 -6.11 3.14 5.87
N GLN A 29 -6.80 2.00 5.98
CA GLN A 29 -7.79 1.77 7.03
C GLN A 29 -7.17 1.81 8.43
N ALA A 30 -6.02 1.16 8.62
CA ALA A 30 -5.31 1.18 9.89
C ALA A 30 -4.89 2.60 10.30
N ARG A 31 -4.39 3.40 9.35
CA ARG A 31 -4.01 4.80 9.58
C ARG A 31 -5.20 5.69 9.95
N MET A 32 -6.34 5.55 9.25
CA MET A 32 -7.57 6.25 9.64
C MET A 32 -8.03 5.87 11.05
N GLY A 33 -7.95 4.58 11.41
CA GLY A 33 -8.25 4.12 12.76
C GLY A 33 -7.33 4.73 13.83
N LEU A 34 -6.03 4.80 13.55
CA LEU A 34 -5.04 5.45 14.41
C LEU A 34 -5.34 6.95 14.59
N LEU A 35 -5.69 7.67 13.53
CA LEU A 35 -6.04 9.09 13.61
C LEU A 35 -7.24 9.33 14.52
N ASN A 36 -8.28 8.49 14.41
CA ASN A 36 -9.45 8.57 15.30
C ASN A 36 -9.04 8.37 16.76
N PHE A 37 -8.21 7.36 17.04
CA PHE A 37 -7.72 7.09 18.39
C PHE A 37 -6.87 8.23 18.97
N VAL A 38 -6.02 8.86 18.14
CA VAL A 38 -5.24 10.04 18.54
C VAL A 38 -6.14 11.23 18.85
N ASN A 39 -7.20 11.45 18.05
CA ASN A 39 -8.17 12.52 18.29
C ASN A 39 -8.96 12.28 19.59
N ASP A 40 -9.39 11.05 19.85
CA ASP A 40 -10.07 10.67 21.09
C ASP A 40 -9.17 10.91 22.31
N LEU A 41 -7.89 10.54 22.23
CA LEU A 41 -6.90 10.81 23.27
C LEU A 41 -6.75 12.32 23.54
N MET A 42 -6.66 13.14 22.49
CA MET A 42 -6.54 14.60 22.64
C MET A 42 -7.77 15.22 23.32
N ASN A 43 -8.97 14.75 23.00
CA ASN A 43 -10.21 15.25 23.59
C ASN A 43 -10.36 14.88 25.08
N VAL A 44 -9.77 13.78 25.54
CA VAL A 44 -9.77 13.39 26.96
C VAL A 44 -8.75 14.21 27.76
N GLY A 45 -7.65 14.64 27.13
CA GLY A 45 -6.58 15.36 27.80
C GLY A 45 -6.83 16.85 28.05
N THR A 46 -7.80 17.47 27.36
CA THR A 46 -8.02 18.93 27.41
C THR A 46 -8.51 19.46 28.76
N ASP A 47 -9.09 18.62 29.61
CA ASP A 47 -9.60 18.99 30.95
C ASP A 47 -8.67 18.56 32.10
N MET A 48 -7.49 17.98 31.79
CA MET A 48 -6.58 17.41 32.79
C MET A 48 -5.40 18.33 33.11
N ASP A 49 -4.91 18.28 34.36
CA ASP A 49 -3.71 19.00 34.77
C ASP A 49 -2.49 18.52 33.95
N PRO A 50 -1.75 19.42 33.26
CA PRO A 50 -0.62 19.07 32.41
C PRO A 50 0.49 18.26 33.11
N ASP A 51 0.63 18.42 34.43
CA ASP A 51 1.66 17.71 35.19
C ASP A 51 1.21 16.38 35.79
N SER A 52 -0.07 16.05 35.61
CA SER A 52 -0.65 14.81 36.10
C SER A 52 0.04 13.57 35.47
N PRO A 53 0.19 12.48 36.25
CA PRO A 53 0.69 11.21 35.73
C PRO A 53 -0.09 10.70 34.50
N GLU A 54 -1.38 11.00 34.44
CA GLU A 54 -2.31 10.63 33.37
C GLU A 54 -1.94 11.32 32.04
N VAL A 55 -1.68 12.63 32.06
CA VAL A 55 -1.26 13.38 30.87
C VAL A 55 0.12 12.92 30.38
N LYS A 56 1.06 12.62 31.29
CA LYS A 56 2.38 12.07 30.92
C LYS A 56 2.26 10.70 30.23
N GLN A 57 1.40 9.82 30.73
CA GLN A 57 1.14 8.53 30.07
C GLN A 57 0.44 8.70 28.72
N MET A 58 -0.49 9.65 28.62
CA MET A 58 -1.18 9.97 27.37
C MET A 58 -0.21 10.46 26.30
N GLU A 59 0.71 11.36 26.65
CA GLU A 59 1.71 11.88 25.71
C GLU A 59 2.67 10.77 25.25
N GLN A 60 3.06 9.85 26.13
CA GLN A 60 3.84 8.66 25.73
C GLN A 60 3.07 7.77 24.75
N ARG A 61 1.76 7.57 24.95
CA ARG A 61 0.92 6.81 24.02
C ARG A 61 0.83 7.52 22.67
N LYS A 62 0.63 8.84 22.65
CA LYS A 62 0.61 9.66 21.44
C LYS A 62 1.92 9.54 20.65
N GLN A 63 3.07 9.61 21.31
CA GLN A 63 4.38 9.43 20.67
C GLN A 63 4.52 8.03 20.05
N ARG A 64 4.08 6.97 20.74
CA ARG A 64 4.08 5.61 20.18
C ARG A 64 3.18 5.50 18.95
N LEU A 65 1.98 6.08 18.99
CA LEU A 65 1.04 6.07 17.87
C LEU A 65 1.61 6.82 16.66
N GLN A 66 2.28 7.95 16.86
CA GLN A 66 2.98 8.68 15.80
C GLN A 66 4.10 7.86 15.16
N LEU A 67 4.86 7.11 15.95
CA LEU A 67 5.89 6.20 15.42
C LEU A 67 5.27 5.09 14.55
N ILE A 68 4.14 4.52 15.00
CA ILE A 68 3.41 3.50 14.23
C ILE A 68 2.87 4.10 12.92
N ASP A 69 2.26 5.29 12.96
CA ASP A 69 1.77 5.94 11.74
C ASP A 69 2.91 6.20 10.73
N LYS A 70 4.07 6.64 11.22
CA LYS A 70 5.25 6.83 10.38
C LYS A 70 5.74 5.51 9.76
N GLN A 71 5.71 4.40 10.49
CA GLN A 71 6.05 3.08 9.95
C GLN A 71 5.05 2.63 8.88
N LEU A 72 3.75 2.81 9.14
CA LEU A 72 2.69 2.52 8.18
C LEU A 72 2.80 3.38 6.92
N ASP A 73 3.18 4.65 7.05
CA ASP A 73 3.43 5.54 5.91
C ASP A 73 4.62 5.07 5.07
N GLN A 74 5.72 4.66 5.71
CA GLN A 74 6.86 4.07 5.00
C GLN A 74 6.49 2.78 4.27
N GLU A 75 5.72 1.90 4.92
CA GLU A 75 5.26 0.65 4.31
C GLU A 75 4.31 0.92 3.13
N LEU A 76 3.42 1.90 3.28
CA LEU A 76 2.52 2.36 2.22
C LEU A 76 3.30 2.82 0.98
N GLN A 77 4.30 3.67 1.17
CA GLN A 77 5.16 4.15 0.07
C GLN A 77 5.86 2.99 -0.65
N GLN A 78 6.35 2.00 0.09
CA GLN A 78 6.99 0.83 -0.51
C GLN A 78 6.00 -0.01 -1.35
N TYR A 79 4.78 -0.23 -0.86
CA TYR A 79 3.78 -0.96 -1.65
C TYR A 79 3.30 -0.17 -2.86
N GLN A 80 3.16 1.16 -2.75
CA GLN A 80 2.83 2.03 -3.89
C GLN A 80 3.91 1.96 -4.97
N ALA A 81 5.19 2.02 -4.58
CA ALA A 81 6.30 1.87 -5.53
C ALA A 81 6.28 0.48 -6.21
N LYS A 82 6.06 -0.60 -5.45
CA LYS A 82 5.92 -1.96 -6.01
C LYS A 82 4.71 -2.07 -6.95
N LEU A 83 3.61 -1.40 -6.63
CA LEU A 83 2.40 -1.40 -7.44
C LEU A 83 2.65 -0.69 -8.78
N GLU A 84 3.34 0.44 -8.76
CA GLU A 84 3.74 1.18 -9.95
C GLU A 84 4.61 0.32 -10.87
N THR A 85 5.68 -0.29 -10.32
CA THR A 85 6.57 -1.15 -11.11
C THR A 85 5.86 -2.37 -11.67
N THR A 86 5.01 -3.03 -10.87
CA THR A 86 4.22 -4.19 -11.31
C THR A 86 3.24 -3.82 -12.42
N THR A 87 2.63 -2.64 -12.33
CA THR A 87 1.71 -2.12 -13.34
C THR A 87 2.43 -1.83 -14.65
N ALA A 88 3.62 -1.23 -14.59
CA ALA A 88 4.47 -1.02 -15.76
C ALA A 88 4.88 -2.36 -16.41
N GLU A 89 5.22 -3.38 -15.60
CA GLU A 89 5.56 -4.71 -16.11
C GLU A 89 4.37 -5.38 -16.81
N ILE A 90 3.17 -5.30 -16.24
CA ILE A 90 1.95 -5.80 -16.88
C ILE A 90 1.74 -5.17 -18.26
N GLN A 91 1.90 -3.84 -18.36
CA GLN A 91 1.76 -3.12 -19.63
C GLN A 91 2.78 -3.61 -20.66
N LYS A 92 4.04 -3.77 -20.25
CA LYS A 92 5.09 -4.29 -21.11
C LYS A 92 4.79 -5.70 -21.60
N VAL A 93 4.40 -6.61 -20.71
CA VAL A 93 4.06 -8.00 -21.09
C VAL A 93 2.90 -8.04 -22.08
N LYS A 94 1.89 -7.18 -21.90
CA LYS A 94 0.77 -7.04 -22.86
C LYS A 94 1.24 -6.55 -24.23
N GLN A 95 2.10 -5.54 -24.26
CA GLN A 95 2.66 -5.00 -25.50
C GLN A 95 3.51 -6.06 -26.23
N ASP A 96 4.40 -6.75 -25.52
CA ASP A 96 5.23 -7.82 -26.08
C ASP A 96 4.36 -8.96 -26.64
N MET A 97 3.28 -9.34 -25.95
CA MET A 97 2.31 -10.31 -26.47
C MET A 97 1.67 -9.84 -27.77
N GLN A 98 1.23 -8.59 -27.84
CA GLN A 98 0.59 -8.03 -29.03
C GLN A 98 1.55 -7.99 -30.22
N THR A 99 2.80 -7.56 -30.03
CA THR A 99 3.83 -7.57 -31.08
C THR A 99 4.12 -8.98 -31.56
N ASN A 100 4.25 -9.95 -30.66
CA ASN A 100 4.48 -11.35 -31.04
C ASN A 100 3.31 -11.95 -31.83
N ILE A 101 2.06 -11.60 -31.48
CA ILE A 101 0.87 -12.00 -32.24
C ILE A 101 0.88 -11.35 -33.63
N GLN A 102 1.14 -10.05 -33.74
CA GLN A 102 1.22 -9.36 -35.03
C GLN A 102 2.31 -9.95 -35.95
N MET A 103 3.48 -10.26 -35.41
CA MET A 103 4.57 -10.88 -36.18
C MET A 103 4.19 -12.31 -36.63
N SER A 104 3.43 -13.05 -35.80
CA SER A 104 3.03 -14.43 -36.10
C SER A 104 1.84 -14.54 -37.07
N TYR A 105 0.98 -13.52 -37.16
CA TYR A 105 -0.26 -13.56 -37.94
C TYR A 105 -0.36 -12.49 -39.04
N GLY A 106 0.52 -11.48 -39.04
CA GLY A 106 0.58 -10.38 -40.01
C GLY A 106 1.71 -10.50 -41.04
N GLY A 107 2.54 -11.56 -40.97
CA GLY A 107 3.50 -11.93 -42.00
C GLY A 107 2.89 -12.91 -42.99
N GLY A 108 2.12 -12.40 -43.96
CA GLY A 108 1.54 -13.12 -45.08
C GLY A 108 1.37 -12.19 -46.27
#